data_AF-A0A420WKC9-F1
#
_entry.id   AF-A0A420WKC9-F1
#
_cell.length_a   1.000
_cell.length_b   1.000
_cell.length_c   1.000
_cell.angle_alpha   90.00
_cell.angle_beta   90.00
_cell.angle_gamma   90.00
#
_symmetry.space_group_name_H-M   'P 1'
#
loop_
_entity.id
_entity.type
_entity.pdbx_description
1 polymer ?
#
loop_
_entity_poly.entity_id
_entity_poly.type
_entity_poly.pdbx_seq_one_letter_code
_entity_poly.pdbx_strand_id
1 'polypeptide(L)'
;MKTLTSLLGAALLKTAFGATAYAANPDVYVVNFRNDTDVKSQALDSALPSAVAIAGVNAEQVNIDTSTAAKWEKGAHEAFDRDIVPIFNKWVGLPGFAAVVDAKTKRVIGCVSSQLDTTEIARELKKMAARATGNAYISNASTNAQTTQCPAAHNVDPANL
;
A
#
# COMPACT_ATOMS: atom_id res chain seq x y z
N MET A 1 25.16 20.34 54.67
CA MET A 1 25.63 19.19 53.86
C MET A 1 24.54 18.85 52.85
N LYS A 2 24.94 18.69 51.58
CA LYS A 2 24.13 18.27 50.42
C LYS A 2 23.63 16.84 50.60
N THR A 3 22.46 16.50 50.02
CA THR A 3 22.35 15.50 48.94
C THR A 3 20.96 15.49 48.30
N LEU A 4 20.97 15.57 46.97
CA LEU A 4 19.88 15.41 46.01
C LEU A 4 19.53 13.92 45.80
N THR A 5 18.27 13.61 45.51
CA THR A 5 17.82 12.42 44.77
C THR A 5 16.31 12.51 44.56
N SER A 6 15.67 12.24 43.43
CA SER A 6 16.01 12.08 42.02
C SER A 6 14.65 12.07 41.30
N LEU A 7 14.39 12.99 40.38
CA LEU A 7 13.19 12.98 39.53
C LEU A 7 13.43 11.96 38.40
N LEU A 8 12.78 10.79 38.45
CA LEU A 8 12.72 9.89 37.29
C LEU A 8 11.76 10.49 36.26
N GLY A 9 12.31 11.17 35.27
CA GLY A 9 11.60 11.55 34.06
C GLY A 9 11.28 10.32 33.22
N ALA A 10 9.99 9.98 33.10
CA ALA A 10 9.50 9.03 32.12
C ALA A 10 9.64 9.65 30.73
N ALA A 11 10.74 9.37 30.05
CA ALA A 11 10.89 9.66 28.63
C ALA A 11 9.97 8.72 27.85
N LEU A 12 8.78 9.21 27.49
CA LEU A 12 7.94 8.62 26.46
C LEU A 12 8.72 8.69 25.14
N LEU A 13 9.36 7.59 24.77
CA LEU A 13 9.89 7.37 23.43
C LEU A 13 8.71 7.39 22.46
N LYS A 14 8.37 8.59 21.97
CA LYS A 14 7.56 8.73 20.77
C LYS A 14 8.41 8.19 19.63
N THR A 15 8.24 6.93 19.29
CA THR A 15 8.73 6.37 18.03
C THR A 15 7.98 7.09 16.92
N ALA A 16 8.52 8.23 16.51
CA ALA A 16 8.13 8.90 15.30
C ALA A 16 8.53 7.95 14.16
N PHE A 17 7.56 7.18 13.68
CA PHE A 17 7.66 6.55 12.38
C PHE A 17 7.86 7.69 11.39
N GLY A 18 9.11 7.84 10.92
CA GLY A 18 9.43 8.82 9.90
C GLY A 18 8.51 8.56 8.73
N ALA A 19 7.58 9.49 8.46
CA ALA A 19 6.85 9.48 7.21
C ALA A 19 7.91 9.55 6.11
N THR A 20 8.03 8.48 5.34
CA THR A 20 8.73 8.53 4.06
C THR A 20 8.05 9.63 3.27
N ALA A 21 8.70 10.78 3.12
CA ALA A 21 8.21 11.88 2.30
C ALA A 21 8.25 11.39 0.85
N TYR A 22 7.14 10.76 0.42
CA TYR A 22 6.92 10.44 -0.97
C TYR A 22 6.90 11.74 -1.76
N ALA A 23 7.46 11.73 -2.97
CA ALA A 23 7.56 12.93 -3.79
C ALA A 23 6.16 13.52 -4.02
N ALA A 24 6.06 14.85 -4.14
CA ALA A 24 4.80 15.58 -4.35
C ALA A 24 3.99 15.08 -5.59
N ASN A 25 4.59 14.26 -6.44
CA ASN A 25 3.96 13.57 -7.56
C ASN A 25 4.50 12.12 -7.62
N PRO A 26 3.82 11.12 -7.03
CA PRO A 26 4.22 9.73 -7.18
C PRO A 26 3.96 9.24 -8.62
N ASP A 27 4.69 8.21 -9.05
CA ASP A 27 4.44 7.52 -10.32
C ASP A 27 3.28 6.51 -10.18
N VAL A 28 3.19 5.87 -9.01
CA VAL A 28 2.13 4.92 -8.68
C VAL A 28 1.67 5.07 -7.23
N TYR A 29 0.40 4.80 -6.98
CA TYR A 29 -0.12 4.56 -5.64
C TYR A 29 -0.14 3.06 -5.37
N VAL A 30 0.38 2.65 -4.21
CA VAL A 30 0.24 1.29 -3.68
C VAL A 30 -0.85 1.34 -2.63
N VAL A 31 -2.07 1.00 -3.05
CA VAL A 31 -3.28 1.06 -2.24
C VAL A 31 -3.44 -0.26 -1.50
N ASN A 32 -3.06 -0.28 -0.23
CA ASN A 32 -3.11 -1.45 0.65
C ASN A 32 -4.49 -1.57 1.29
N PHE A 33 -5.23 -2.64 0.97
CA PHE A 33 -6.50 -2.97 1.60
C PHE A 33 -6.22 -3.90 2.77
N ARG A 34 -6.41 -3.40 3.99
CA ARG A 34 -6.01 -4.11 5.21
C ARG A 34 -7.09 -4.20 6.28
N ASN A 35 -6.93 -5.20 7.14
CA ASN A 35 -7.64 -5.34 8.40
C ASN A 35 -6.71 -6.00 9.43
N ASP A 36 -6.68 -5.48 10.66
CA ASP A 36 -5.80 -5.94 11.75
C ASP A 36 -6.11 -7.39 12.18
N THR A 37 -7.31 -7.90 11.88
CA THR A 37 -7.70 -9.29 12.15
C THR A 37 -7.35 -10.26 11.01
N ASP A 38 -6.94 -9.76 9.84
CA ASP A 38 -6.58 -10.58 8.70
C ASP A 38 -5.07 -10.87 8.66
N VAL A 39 -4.72 -12.15 8.69
CA VAL A 39 -3.32 -12.60 8.70
C VAL A 39 -2.56 -12.23 7.42
N LYS A 40 -3.26 -12.15 6.27
CA LYS A 40 -2.63 -11.77 4.99
C LYS A 40 -2.26 -10.30 4.98
N SER A 41 -3.12 -9.45 5.53
CA SER A 41 -2.87 -8.03 5.73
C SER A 41 -1.62 -7.82 6.58
N GLN A 42 -1.53 -8.48 7.73
CA GLN A 42 -0.35 -8.35 8.61
C GLN A 42 0.95 -8.77 7.92
N ALA A 43 0.93 -9.89 7.17
CA ALA A 43 2.07 -10.33 6.40
C ALA A 43 2.47 -9.30 5.33
N LEU A 44 1.49 -8.78 4.60
CA LEU A 44 1.71 -7.79 3.54
C LEU A 44 2.20 -6.45 4.10
N ASP A 45 1.66 -5.98 5.23
CA ASP A 45 2.07 -4.76 5.92
C ASP A 45 3.56 -4.79 6.32
N SER A 46 4.06 -5.97 6.70
CA SER A 46 5.47 -6.16 7.03
C SER A 46 6.39 -6.14 5.81
N ALA A 47 5.87 -6.55 4.64
CA ALA A 47 6.65 -6.68 3.41
C ALA A 47 6.63 -5.42 2.55
N LEU A 48 5.49 -4.71 2.46
CA LEU A 48 5.28 -3.60 1.53
C LEU A 48 6.30 -2.46 1.68
N PRO A 49 6.60 -1.93 2.87
CA PRO A 49 7.58 -0.85 3.01
C PRO A 49 8.97 -1.24 2.50
N SER A 50 9.41 -2.45 2.82
CA SER A 50 10.69 -2.98 2.33
C SER A 50 10.66 -3.22 0.83
N ALA A 51 9.57 -3.76 0.28
CA ALA A 51 9.44 -4.01 -1.14
C ALA A 51 9.47 -2.71 -1.97
N VAL A 52 8.78 -1.66 -1.51
CA VAL A 52 8.80 -0.33 -2.13
C VAL A 52 10.22 0.25 -2.11
N ALA A 53 10.92 0.14 -0.98
CA ALA A 53 12.30 0.59 -0.86
C ALA A 53 13.26 -0.16 -1.80
N ILE A 54 13.15 -1.50 -1.88
CA ILE A 54 13.97 -2.35 -2.76
C ILE A 54 13.67 -2.07 -4.24
N ALA A 55 12.39 -1.85 -4.59
CA ALA A 55 11.99 -1.54 -5.95
C ALA A 55 12.63 -0.24 -6.46
N GLY A 56 12.94 0.71 -5.55
CA GLY A 56 13.53 2.00 -5.87
C GLY A 56 12.62 2.86 -6.74
N VAL A 57 11.31 2.71 -6.56
CA VAL A 57 10.27 3.41 -7.33
C VAL A 57 9.72 4.58 -6.53
N ASN A 58 9.29 5.63 -7.23
CA ASN A 58 8.54 6.72 -6.64
C ASN A 58 7.07 6.31 -6.45
N ALA A 59 6.81 5.46 -5.46
CA ALA A 59 5.49 4.95 -5.15
C ALA A 59 4.99 5.49 -3.82
N GLU A 60 3.75 5.95 -3.75
CA GLU A 60 3.12 6.37 -2.49
C GLU A 60 2.22 5.27 -1.95
N GLN A 61 2.38 4.91 -0.67
CA GLN A 61 1.51 3.93 -0.02
C GLN A 61 0.26 4.61 0.53
N VAL A 62 -0.91 4.10 0.17
CA VAL A 62 -2.22 4.55 0.65
C VAL A 62 -2.86 3.40 1.42
N ASN A 63 -3.26 3.62 2.67
CA ASN A 63 -3.74 2.54 3.53
C ASN A 63 -5.25 2.64 3.71
N ILE A 64 -5.97 1.68 3.10
CA ILE A 64 -7.40 1.50 3.30
C ILE A 64 -7.59 0.48 4.43
N ASP A 65 -7.60 1.00 5.66
CA ASP A 65 -7.69 0.17 6.87
C ASP A 65 -9.13 0.09 7.38
N THR A 66 -9.69 -1.12 7.35
CA THR A 66 -11.07 -1.42 7.75
C THR A 66 -11.20 -1.91 9.19
N SER A 67 -10.12 -1.87 9.99
CA SER A 67 -10.09 -2.44 11.34
C SER A 67 -10.95 -1.67 12.34
N THR A 68 -11.11 -0.36 12.14
CA THR A 68 -11.98 0.49 12.94
C THR A 68 -12.68 1.52 12.05
N ALA A 69 -13.82 2.05 12.49
CA ALA A 69 -14.56 3.09 11.76
C ALA A 69 -13.70 4.33 11.48
N ALA A 70 -12.94 4.81 12.48
CA ALA A 70 -12.09 5.98 12.33
C ALA A 70 -10.96 5.78 11.30
N LYS A 71 -10.36 4.57 11.26
CA LYS A 71 -9.34 4.24 10.26
C LYS A 71 -9.95 4.08 8.86
N TRP A 72 -11.16 3.54 8.78
CA TRP A 72 -11.90 3.44 7.54
C TRP A 72 -12.24 4.81 6.95
N GLU A 73 -12.73 5.73 7.79
CA GLU A 73 -13.03 7.13 7.40
C GLU A 73 -11.77 7.82 6.87
N LYS A 74 -10.64 7.65 7.57
CA LYS A 74 -9.33 8.15 7.11
C LYS A 74 -8.95 7.56 5.75
N GLY A 75 -9.09 6.25 5.56
CA GLY A 75 -8.81 5.60 4.27
C GLY A 75 -9.71 6.13 3.14
N ALA A 76 -11.00 6.37 3.42
CA ALA A 76 -11.91 6.98 2.45
C ALA A 76 -11.50 8.41 2.07
N HIS A 77 -11.04 9.21 3.04
CA HIS A 77 -10.51 10.55 2.78
C HIS A 77 -9.22 10.49 1.96
N GLU A 78 -8.29 9.58 2.31
CA GLU A 78 -7.06 9.41 1.53
C GLU A 78 -7.33 9.00 0.08
N ALA A 79 -8.35 8.18 -0.14
CA ALA A 79 -8.79 7.78 -1.48
C ALA A 79 -9.44 8.94 -2.24
N PHE A 80 -10.20 9.79 -1.55
CA PHE A 80 -10.80 10.99 -2.12
C PHE A 80 -9.74 12.01 -2.55
N ASP A 81 -8.79 12.33 -1.65
CA ASP A 81 -7.73 13.32 -1.90
C ASP A 81 -6.84 12.97 -3.11
N ARG A 82 -6.77 11.68 -3.46
CA ARG A 82 -5.94 11.15 -4.56
C ARG A 82 -6.74 10.82 -5.82
N ASP A 83 -8.05 11.08 -5.81
CA ASP A 83 -8.99 10.74 -6.88
C ASP A 83 -8.95 9.24 -7.26
N ILE A 84 -8.95 8.37 -6.24
CA ILE A 84 -8.97 6.91 -6.38
C ILE A 84 -10.20 6.28 -5.72
N VAL A 85 -11.27 7.06 -5.53
CA VAL A 85 -12.56 6.59 -4.98
C VAL A 85 -13.11 5.37 -5.73
N PRO A 86 -13.04 5.27 -7.07
CA PRO A 86 -13.50 4.05 -7.77
C PRO A 86 -12.72 2.79 -7.39
N ILE A 87 -11.43 2.93 -7.06
CA ILE A 87 -10.57 1.83 -6.61
C ILE A 87 -10.95 1.43 -5.19
N PHE A 88 -11.11 2.43 -4.31
CA PHE A 88 -11.59 2.21 -2.95
C PHE A 88 -12.93 1.47 -2.96
N ASN A 89 -13.93 1.98 -3.67
CA ASN A 89 -15.27 1.38 -3.71
C ASN A 89 -15.24 -0.07 -4.20
N LYS A 90 -14.41 -0.38 -5.20
CA LYS A 90 -14.32 -1.73 -5.77
C LYS A 90 -13.94 -2.81 -4.76
N TRP A 91 -13.11 -2.47 -3.76
CA TRP A 91 -12.49 -3.47 -2.87
C TRP A 91 -12.55 -3.12 -1.37
N VAL A 92 -13.18 -2.02 -0.99
CA VAL A 92 -13.40 -1.70 0.43
C VAL A 92 -14.11 -2.87 1.12
N GLY A 93 -13.54 -3.33 2.24
CA GLY A 93 -14.02 -4.51 2.96
C GLY A 93 -13.35 -5.84 2.57
N LEU A 94 -12.52 -5.86 1.52
CA LEU A 94 -11.72 -7.04 1.14
C LEU A 94 -10.24 -6.83 1.49
N PRO A 95 -9.77 -7.28 2.67
CA PRO A 95 -8.38 -7.10 3.08
C PRO A 95 -7.44 -8.16 2.49
N GLY A 96 -6.12 -7.92 2.62
CA GLY A 96 -5.07 -8.91 2.38
C GLY A 96 -4.34 -8.79 1.04
N PHE A 97 -4.49 -7.66 0.35
CA PHE A 97 -3.79 -7.36 -0.90
C PHE A 97 -3.58 -5.85 -1.07
N ALA A 98 -2.68 -5.48 -1.97
CA ALA A 98 -2.50 -4.09 -2.37
C ALA A 98 -2.69 -3.94 -3.89
N ALA A 99 -3.48 -2.95 -4.29
CA ALA A 99 -3.65 -2.56 -5.67
C ALA A 99 -2.60 -1.51 -6.06
N VAL A 100 -1.94 -1.72 -7.19
CA VAL A 100 -1.00 -0.77 -7.75
C VAL A 100 -1.72 0.05 -8.80
N VAL A 101 -1.83 1.35 -8.56
CA VAL A 101 -2.61 2.29 -9.37
C VAL A 101 -1.65 3.28 -10.00
N ASP A 102 -1.80 3.52 -11.30
CA ASP A 102 -1.11 4.59 -12.01
C ASP A 102 -1.54 5.95 -11.45
N ALA A 103 -0.60 6.77 -11.00
CA ALA A 103 -0.92 8.04 -10.37
C ALA A 103 -1.50 9.07 -11.33
N LYS A 104 -1.22 8.97 -12.64
CA LYS A 104 -1.70 9.87 -13.70
C LYS A 104 -3.04 9.42 -14.25
N THR A 105 -3.14 8.15 -14.64
CA THR A 105 -4.36 7.64 -15.31
C THR A 105 -5.42 7.14 -14.32
N LYS A 106 -5.06 7.00 -13.04
CA LYS A 106 -5.89 6.44 -11.97
C LYS A 106 -6.39 5.01 -12.29
N ARG A 107 -5.69 4.30 -13.18
CA ARG A 107 -6.02 2.91 -13.56
C ARG A 107 -5.21 1.93 -12.74
N VAL A 108 -5.83 0.81 -12.40
CA VAL A 108 -5.15 -0.30 -11.72
C VAL A 108 -4.27 -1.02 -12.73
N ILE A 109 -2.98 -1.12 -12.43
CA ILE A 109 -1.96 -1.77 -13.25
C ILE A 109 -1.89 -3.26 -12.89
N GLY A 110 -2.06 -3.58 -11.61
CA GLY A 110 -2.02 -4.93 -11.07
C GLY A 110 -2.17 -4.90 -9.55
N CYS A 111 -2.08 -6.06 -8.93
CA CYS A 111 -2.14 -6.24 -7.49
C CYS A 111 -0.98 -7.09 -6.99
N VAL A 112 -0.61 -6.88 -5.74
CA VAL A 112 0.33 -7.70 -4.99
C VAL A 112 -0.34 -8.20 -3.73
N SER A 113 0.07 -9.37 -3.24
CA SER A 113 -0.48 -9.95 -2.02
C SER A 113 0.63 -10.64 -1.23
N SER A 114 0.30 -11.10 -0.03
CA SER A 114 1.22 -11.86 0.84
C SER A 114 1.61 -13.24 0.28
N GLN A 115 1.11 -13.62 -0.91
CA GLN A 115 1.52 -14.85 -1.61
C GLN A 115 2.89 -14.71 -2.26
N LEU A 116 3.28 -13.47 -2.59
CA LEU A 116 4.58 -13.12 -3.15
C LEU A 116 5.57 -12.85 -2.01
N ASP A 117 6.84 -13.19 -2.20
CA ASP A 117 7.90 -12.74 -1.30
C ASP A 117 8.20 -11.24 -1.48
N THR A 118 8.84 -10.61 -0.49
CA THR A 118 9.18 -9.17 -0.53
C THR A 118 9.98 -8.76 -1.77
N THR A 119 10.88 -9.61 -2.25
CA THR A 119 11.74 -9.34 -3.41
C THR A 119 10.95 -9.44 -4.72
N GLU A 120 10.00 -10.36 -4.77
CA GLU A 120 9.06 -10.54 -5.86
C GLU A 120 8.07 -9.39 -5.93
N ILE A 121 7.50 -8.97 -4.79
CA ILE A 121 6.69 -7.75 -4.70
C ILE A 121 7.50 -6.56 -5.22
N ALA A 122 8.76 -6.40 -4.81
CA ALA A 122 9.62 -5.31 -5.27
C ALA A 122 9.84 -5.35 -6.80
N ARG A 123 10.09 -6.53 -7.35
CA ARG A 123 10.27 -6.73 -8.80
C ARG A 123 9.00 -6.41 -9.58
N GLU A 124 7.84 -6.84 -9.10
CA GLU A 124 6.54 -6.56 -9.72
C GLU A 124 6.16 -5.08 -9.58
N LEU A 125 6.41 -4.46 -8.43
CA LEU A 125 6.24 -3.01 -8.25
C LEU A 125 7.10 -2.22 -9.23
N LYS A 126 8.37 -2.60 -9.41
CA LYS A 126 9.27 -1.98 -10.38
C LYS A 126 8.76 -2.10 -11.83
N LYS A 127 8.23 -3.27 -12.20
CA LYS A 127 7.58 -3.49 -13.51
C LYS A 127 6.38 -2.59 -13.70
N MET A 128 5.49 -2.53 -12.71
CA MET A 128 4.25 -1.75 -12.80
C MET A 128 4.54 -0.24 -12.83
N ALA A 129 5.47 0.26 -12.02
CA ALA A 129 5.89 1.65 -12.05
C ALA A 129 6.56 2.05 -13.38
N ALA A 130 7.37 1.15 -13.96
CA ALA A 130 7.93 1.38 -15.30
C ALA A 130 6.84 1.52 -16.37
N ARG A 131 5.77 0.70 -16.30
CA ARG A 131 4.61 0.82 -17.19
C ARG A 131 3.85 2.14 -17.01
N ALA A 132 3.65 2.59 -15.77
CA ALA A 132 2.99 3.86 -15.47
C ALA A 132 3.77 5.08 -16.00
N THR A 133 5.10 5.00 -15.98
CA THR A 133 5.99 6.08 -16.46
C THR A 133 6.23 6.02 -17.97
N GLY A 134 5.71 5.02 -18.68
CA GLY A 134 5.95 4.81 -20.11
C GLY A 134 7.37 4.31 -20.44
N ASN A 135 8.11 3.85 -19.43
CA ASN A 135 9.46 3.31 -19.60
C ASN A 135 9.39 1.85 -20.07
N ALA A 136 10.19 1.52 -21.09
CA ALA A 136 10.29 0.15 -21.60
C ALA A 136 10.89 -0.78 -20.53
N TYR A 137 10.12 -1.77 -20.07
CA TYR A 137 10.60 -2.81 -19.18
C TYR A 137 10.72 -4.13 -19.94
N ILE A 138 11.94 -4.70 -19.99
CA ILE A 138 12.18 -6.04 -20.57
C ILE A 138 11.54 -7.08 -19.64
N SER A 139 10.38 -7.59 -20.05
CA SER A 139 9.68 -8.64 -19.33
C SER A 139 10.33 -9.99 -19.65
N ASN A 140 11.16 -10.50 -18.74
CA ASN A 140 11.56 -11.91 -18.79
C ASN A 140 10.33 -12.75 -18.44
N ALA A 141 9.88 -13.60 -19.36
CA ALA A 141 8.76 -14.51 -19.15
C ALA A 141 9.14 -15.52 -18.05
N SER A 142 8.84 -15.20 -16.80
CA SER A 142 8.91 -16.13 -15.68
C SER A 142 7.70 -17.05 -15.75
N THR A 143 7.93 -18.36 -15.84
CA THR A 143 6.89 -19.40 -15.80
C THR A 143 6.31 -19.63 -14.40
N ASN A 144 6.84 -18.95 -13.37
CA ASN A 144 6.29 -18.92 -12.02
C ASN A 144 5.51 -17.63 -11.79
N ALA A 145 4.51 -17.37 -12.63
CA ALA A 145 3.64 -16.21 -12.49
C ALA A 145 2.65 -16.46 -11.34
N GLN A 146 3.12 -16.32 -10.09
CA GLN A 146 2.18 -16.00 -9.02
C GLN A 146 1.46 -14.72 -9.42
N THR A 147 0.13 -14.80 -9.50
CA THR A 147 -0.65 -13.86 -10.29
C THR A 147 -0.63 -12.46 -9.66
N THR A 148 -0.19 -11.46 -10.42
CA THR A 148 -0.39 -10.03 -10.09
C THR A 148 -1.81 -9.57 -10.45
N GLN A 149 -2.71 -10.53 -10.70
CA GLN A 149 -4.12 -10.26 -10.96
C GLN A 149 -4.81 -9.83 -9.67
N CYS A 150 -5.54 -8.73 -9.76
CA CYS A 150 -6.38 -8.27 -8.67
C CYS A 150 -7.54 -9.24 -8.39
N PRO A 151 -7.95 -9.38 -7.12
CA PRO A 151 -9.13 -10.14 -6.79
C PRO A 151 -10.36 -9.55 -7.50
N ALA A 152 -11.39 -10.39 -7.68
CA ALA A 152 -12.68 -9.92 -8.18
C ALA A 152 -13.17 -8.73 -7.35
N ALA A 153 -13.90 -7.82 -8.00
CA ALA A 153 -14.51 -6.68 -7.31
C ALA A 153 -15.37 -7.20 -6.15
N HIS A 154 -15.11 -6.69 -4.95
CA HIS A 154 -15.87 -7.07 -3.76
C HIS A 154 -17.22 -6.38 -3.75
N ASN A 155 -17.22 -5.08 -4.09
CA ASN A 155 -18.44 -4.33 -4.29
C ASN A 155 -18.57 -4.04 -5.77
N VAL A 156 -19.63 -4.57 -6.37
CA VAL A 156 -20.12 -4.14 -7.66
C VAL A 156 -21.16 -3.06 -7.42
N ASP A 157 -20.92 -1.87 -7.96
CA ASP A 157 -21.95 -0.84 -8.03
C ASP A 157 -23.08 -1.37 -8.93
N PRO A 158 -24.34 -1.49 -8.44
CA PRO A 158 -25.45 -1.97 -9.25
C PRO A 158 -25.76 -1.08 -10.46
N ALA A 159 -25.20 0.14 -10.54
CA ALA A 159 -25.43 1.06 -11.65
C ALA A 159 -24.65 0.74 -12.95
N ASN A 160 -23.81 -0.29 -12.99
CA ASN A 160 -23.04 -0.70 -14.17
C ASN A 160 -23.41 -2.12 -14.69
N LEU A 161 -24.67 -2.52 -14.57
CA LEU A 161 -25.27 -3.63 -15.34
C LEU A 161 -26.15 -3.10 -16.47
#